data_AF-A0A8I0FFT0-F1
#
_entry.id   AF-A0A8I0FFT0-F1
#
_cell.length_a   1.000
_cell.length_b   1.000
_cell.length_c   1.000
_cell.angle_alpha   90.00
_cell.angle_beta   90.00
_cell.angle_gamma   90.00
#
_symmetry.space_group_name_H-M   'P 1'
#
loop_
_entity.id
_entity.type
_entity.pdbx_description
1 polymer ?
#
loop_
_entity_poly.entity_id
_entity_poly.type
_entity_poly.pdbx_seq_one_letter_code
_entity_poly.pdbx_strand_id
1 'polypeptide(L)'
;MNYKKIFSATALVTLLSLSHSAFSDPVGDVEDGDSSYYIRAQYHGDFFNVMSDKELKWMDGTTAKSLLGFKKDGTGAEAPYKPKYTPSLLAGGIAAGYTMEGIRAEFEVFYSGLGVDGSEYKQGGDAKPDNAKAFGKADSTLVGDVVANAKGTNDGFKSIVAMVNAYYDVDLGMENIPVTPYVGAGVGASRTTFAGNSNFKLAYQAKAGISYAVTPEIKVYGGYRYFGMYGAEFKDSVLQYKKGGSGADKDTLEDVKITLQQEGLYGTLGVHGIEAGVMFHF
;
A
#
# COMPACT_ATOMS: atom_id res chain seq x y z
N MET A 1 -6.78 -36.48 -10.60
CA MET A 1 -6.09 -35.51 -9.71
C MET A 1 -6.63 -34.12 -9.98
N ASN A 2 -7.37 -33.53 -9.05
CA ASN A 2 -7.75 -32.10 -9.07
C ASN A 2 -8.04 -31.65 -7.63
N TYR A 3 -7.03 -31.11 -6.96
CA TYR A 3 -7.13 -30.53 -5.62
C TYR A 3 -6.94 -29.02 -5.71
N LYS A 4 -8.01 -28.29 -6.07
CA LYS A 4 -8.06 -26.82 -5.96
C LYS A 4 -9.51 -26.42 -5.72
N LYS A 5 -9.91 -26.29 -4.43
CA LYS A 5 -11.05 -25.47 -3.96
C LYS A 5 -11.39 -25.54 -2.45
N ILE A 6 -10.54 -26.06 -1.56
CA ILE A 6 -10.98 -26.32 -0.17
C ILE A 6 -10.43 -25.33 0.89
N PHE A 7 -9.44 -24.49 0.61
CA PHE A 7 -8.77 -23.74 1.70
C PHE A 7 -9.26 -22.32 2.03
N SER A 8 -10.27 -21.76 1.33
CA SER A 8 -10.70 -20.37 1.57
C SER A 8 -12.11 -20.21 2.15
N ALA A 9 -12.97 -21.23 2.06
CA ALA A 9 -14.32 -21.15 2.62
C ALA A 9 -14.32 -21.49 4.12
N THR A 10 -13.44 -22.40 4.56
CA THR A 10 -13.45 -22.89 5.94
C THR A 10 -13.09 -21.79 6.94
N ALA A 11 -12.10 -20.93 6.68
CA ALA A 11 -11.73 -19.86 7.61
C ALA A 11 -12.83 -18.80 7.80
N LEU A 12 -13.50 -18.39 6.71
CA LEU A 12 -14.62 -17.44 6.76
C LEU A 12 -15.86 -18.06 7.42
N VAL A 13 -16.11 -19.34 7.16
CA VAL A 13 -17.19 -20.11 7.82
C VAL A 13 -16.88 -20.34 9.30
N THR A 14 -15.61 -20.50 9.70
CA THR A 14 -15.22 -20.63 11.11
C THR A 14 -15.43 -19.30 11.86
N LEU A 15 -15.10 -18.17 11.23
CA LEU A 15 -15.40 -16.83 11.77
C LEU A 15 -16.91 -16.57 11.89
N LEU A 16 -17.70 -17.02 10.91
CA LEU A 16 -19.17 -16.87 10.89
C LEU A 16 -19.91 -17.92 11.74
N SER A 17 -19.30 -19.07 12.04
CA SER A 17 -19.87 -20.06 12.95
C SER A 17 -19.68 -19.64 14.41
N LEU A 18 -18.60 -18.92 14.72
CA LEU A 18 -18.41 -18.28 16.04
C LEU A 18 -19.45 -17.19 16.32
N SER A 19 -20.01 -16.55 15.29
CA SER A 19 -21.11 -15.57 15.47
C SER A 19 -22.48 -16.19 15.75
N HIS A 20 -22.71 -17.48 15.46
CA HIS A 20 -24.00 -18.13 15.74
C HIS A 20 -24.11 -18.68 17.17
N SER A 21 -22.98 -18.96 17.84
CA SER A 21 -22.97 -19.39 19.24
C SER A 21 -23.02 -18.25 20.26
N ALA A 22 -22.81 -17.00 19.83
CA ALA A 22 -22.78 -15.83 20.74
C ALA A 22 -24.14 -15.16 20.98
N PHE A 23 -25.24 -15.65 20.39
CA PHE A 23 -26.58 -15.04 20.50
C PHE A 23 -27.61 -15.87 21.28
N SER A 24 -27.19 -16.92 21.99
CA SER A 24 -28.11 -17.75 22.79
C SER A 24 -27.42 -18.34 24.02
N ASP A 25 -27.07 -17.49 24.99
CA ASP A 25 -27.15 -17.93 26.39
C ASP A 25 -27.49 -16.74 27.29
N PRO A 26 -28.39 -16.90 28.28
CA PRO A 26 -28.72 -15.85 29.22
C PRO A 26 -27.55 -15.63 30.18
N VAL A 27 -27.31 -14.36 30.51
CA VAL A 27 -26.34 -13.84 31.47
C VAL A 27 -26.14 -14.80 32.65
N GLY A 28 -25.05 -15.54 32.62
CA GLY A 28 -24.54 -16.41 33.68
C GLY A 28 -23.09 -16.02 33.96
N ASP A 29 -22.71 -16.08 35.24
CA ASP A 29 -21.54 -15.46 35.86
C ASP A 29 -20.28 -15.39 34.97
N VAL A 30 -19.80 -14.16 34.77
CA VAL A 30 -18.55 -13.83 34.08
C VAL A 30 -17.39 -14.31 34.95
N GLU A 31 -16.80 -15.46 34.60
CA GLU A 31 -15.43 -15.76 35.00
C GLU A 31 -14.47 -14.79 34.31
N ASP A 32 -13.50 -14.32 35.10
CA ASP A 32 -12.56 -13.21 34.87
C ASP A 32 -11.54 -13.51 33.74
N GLY A 33 -12.04 -13.63 32.52
CA GLY A 33 -11.25 -13.77 31.29
C GLY A 33 -11.68 -12.72 30.27
N ASP A 34 -10.92 -11.62 30.17
CA ASP A 34 -11.15 -10.41 29.37
C ASP A 34 -11.38 -10.66 27.85
N SER A 35 -12.54 -11.23 27.52
CA SER A 35 -13.01 -11.41 26.16
C SER A 35 -13.97 -10.30 25.78
N SER A 36 -13.73 -9.66 24.63
CA SER A 36 -14.56 -8.55 24.16
C SER A 36 -14.43 -8.35 22.66
N TYR A 37 -15.49 -7.84 22.05
CA TYR A 37 -15.45 -7.36 20.67
C TYR A 37 -15.03 -5.91 20.65
N TYR A 38 -14.41 -5.48 19.55
CA TYR A 38 -14.10 -4.07 19.36
C TYR A 38 -14.21 -3.63 17.92
N ILE A 39 -14.44 -2.33 17.75
CA ILE A 39 -14.24 -1.62 16.50
C ILE A 39 -13.13 -0.57 16.66
N ARG A 40 -12.40 -0.33 15.57
CA ARG A 40 -11.27 0.57 15.54
C ARG A 40 -11.42 1.54 14.37
N ALA A 41 -11.16 2.82 14.63
CA ALA A 41 -10.93 3.82 13.60
C ALA A 41 -9.46 4.27 13.68
N GLN A 42 -8.79 4.36 12.53
CA GLN A 42 -7.34 4.54 12.51
C GLN A 42 -6.83 5.40 11.37
N TYR A 43 -5.78 6.14 11.67
CA TYR A 43 -4.98 6.93 10.75
C TYR A 43 -3.60 6.28 10.56
N HIS A 44 -3.12 6.27 9.32
CA HIS A 44 -1.78 5.82 8.97
C HIS A 44 -0.98 6.99 8.42
N GLY A 45 0.09 7.37 9.13
CA GLY A 45 1.04 8.38 8.67
C GLY A 45 2.29 7.72 8.14
N ASP A 46 2.41 7.49 6.83
CA ASP A 46 3.65 7.01 6.25
C ASP A 46 4.72 8.13 6.28
N PHE A 47 5.98 7.78 6.49
CA PHE A 47 7.09 8.76 6.48
C PHE A 47 8.33 8.29 5.72
N PHE A 48 8.46 6.98 5.47
CA PHE A 48 9.57 6.43 4.70
C PHE A 48 9.09 5.29 3.79
N ASN A 49 9.57 5.29 2.55
CA ASN A 49 9.16 4.34 1.52
C ASN A 49 10.39 3.75 0.83
N VAL A 50 10.52 2.41 0.83
CA VAL A 50 11.73 1.74 0.31
C VAL A 50 11.81 1.71 -1.22
N MET A 51 10.74 2.13 -1.89
CA MET A 51 10.66 2.22 -3.36
C MET A 51 11.14 3.57 -3.90
N SER A 52 11.29 4.59 -3.05
CA SER A 52 11.72 5.92 -3.48
C SER A 52 13.17 5.89 -3.99
N ASP A 53 13.42 6.63 -5.07
CA ASP A 53 14.71 6.70 -5.77
C ASP A 53 15.20 5.37 -6.37
N LYS A 54 14.32 4.35 -6.42
CA LYS A 54 14.56 3.08 -7.13
C LYS A 54 14.07 3.16 -8.57
N GLU A 55 14.72 2.41 -9.46
CA GLU A 55 14.34 2.46 -10.88
C GLU A 55 12.97 1.84 -11.11
N LEU A 56 12.19 2.52 -11.93
CA LEU A 56 11.05 1.90 -12.60
C LEU A 56 11.53 1.37 -13.95
N LYS A 57 11.37 0.06 -14.13
CA LYS A 57 11.79 -0.65 -15.34
C LYS A 57 10.57 -1.17 -16.08
N TRP A 58 10.76 -1.53 -17.34
CA TRP A 58 9.78 -2.29 -18.11
C TRP A 58 10.34 -3.65 -18.49
N MET A 59 9.45 -4.64 -18.59
CA MET A 59 9.82 -6.00 -18.97
C MET A 59 9.72 -6.19 -20.49
N ASP A 60 10.84 -6.52 -21.11
CA ASP A 60 10.96 -6.96 -22.51
C ASP A 60 11.09 -8.49 -22.53
N GLY A 61 9.94 -9.18 -22.57
CA GLY A 61 9.91 -10.62 -22.31
C GLY A 61 10.42 -10.93 -20.90
N THR A 62 11.61 -11.53 -20.79
CA THR A 62 12.26 -11.89 -19.52
C THR A 62 13.31 -10.88 -19.04
N THR A 63 13.59 -9.83 -19.81
CA THR A 63 14.65 -8.85 -19.49
C THR A 63 14.06 -7.54 -18.99
N ALA A 64 14.55 -7.04 -17.85
CA ALA A 64 14.18 -5.72 -17.34
C ALA A 64 15.03 -4.62 -17.97
N LYS A 65 14.39 -3.60 -18.55
CA LYS A 65 15.05 -2.43 -19.17
C LYS A 65 14.64 -1.15 -18.46
N SER A 66 15.58 -0.23 -18.26
CA SER A 66 15.30 1.06 -17.62
C SER A 66 14.37 1.90 -18.49
N LEU A 67 13.42 2.56 -17.83
CA LEU A 67 12.66 3.65 -18.43
C LEU A 67 13.44 4.94 -18.27
N LEU A 68 13.17 5.91 -19.14
CA LEU A 68 13.76 7.23 -19.11
C LEU A 68 12.76 8.26 -18.58
N GLY A 69 13.27 9.22 -17.84
CA GLY A 69 12.52 10.38 -17.36
C GLY A 69 13.36 11.65 -17.45
N PHE A 70 12.75 12.77 -17.11
CA PHE A 70 13.45 14.06 -17.09
C PHE A 70 14.47 14.11 -15.94
N LYS A 71 15.61 14.75 -16.17
CA LYS A 71 16.48 15.15 -15.06
C LYS A 71 15.82 16.22 -14.20
N LYS A 72 16.08 16.15 -12.90
CA LYS A 72 15.60 17.12 -11.90
C LYS A 72 16.14 18.54 -12.17
N ASP A 73 17.36 18.65 -12.68
CA ASP A 73 18.09 19.90 -12.93
C ASP A 73 17.55 20.75 -14.09
N GLY A 74 16.64 20.21 -14.91
CA GLY A 74 16.03 20.95 -16.01
C GLY A 74 16.93 21.21 -17.21
N THR A 75 18.04 20.47 -17.33
CA THR A 75 18.97 20.54 -18.47
C THR A 75 18.40 19.97 -19.78
N GLY A 76 17.18 19.43 -19.75
CA GLY A 76 16.52 18.79 -20.90
C GLY A 76 17.08 17.41 -21.23
N ALA A 77 18.09 16.93 -20.51
CA ALA A 77 18.65 15.61 -20.70
C ALA A 77 17.85 14.52 -19.95
N GLU A 78 17.94 13.30 -20.48
CA GLU A 78 17.28 12.09 -19.97
C GLU A 78 18.13 11.41 -18.90
N ALA A 79 17.47 10.73 -17.97
CA ALA A 79 18.11 9.82 -17.03
C ALA A 79 17.21 8.62 -16.75
N PRO A 80 17.75 7.51 -16.24
CA PRO A 80 16.93 6.41 -15.73
C PRO A 80 15.87 6.94 -14.75
N TYR A 81 14.62 6.55 -14.98
CA TYR A 81 13.49 7.06 -14.21
C TYR A 81 13.49 6.49 -12.79
N LYS A 82 13.72 7.37 -11.81
CA LYS A 82 13.81 7.07 -10.37
C LYS A 82 12.84 7.95 -9.59
N PRO A 83 11.55 7.58 -9.53
CA PRO A 83 10.56 8.37 -8.83
C PRO A 83 10.81 8.37 -7.31
N LYS A 84 10.58 9.51 -6.70
CA LYS A 84 10.47 9.64 -5.24
C LYS A 84 8.98 9.69 -4.89
N TYR A 85 8.56 8.88 -3.93
CA TYR A 85 7.17 8.83 -3.51
C TYR A 85 6.97 9.52 -2.18
N THR A 86 5.92 10.33 -2.09
CA THR A 86 5.50 11.01 -0.87
C THR A 86 4.16 10.46 -0.37
N PRO A 87 4.05 10.19 0.94
CA PRO A 87 2.78 9.85 1.60
C PRO A 87 1.67 10.84 1.25
N SER A 88 0.48 10.33 0.99
CA SER A 88 -0.73 11.16 1.00
C SER A 88 -1.29 11.25 2.43
N LEU A 89 -1.77 12.43 2.82
CA LEU A 89 -2.34 12.66 4.16
C LEU A 89 -3.66 11.88 4.40
N LEU A 90 -4.18 11.15 3.41
CA LEU A 90 -5.50 10.52 3.46
C LEU A 90 -5.45 9.00 3.74
N ALA A 91 -4.35 8.47 4.28
CA ALA A 91 -4.27 7.05 4.59
C ALA A 91 -4.91 6.75 5.95
N GLY A 92 -5.95 5.91 5.94
CA GLY A 92 -6.73 5.58 7.12
C GLY A 92 -7.68 4.43 6.85
N GLY A 93 -8.23 3.87 7.92
CA GLY A 93 -9.07 2.69 7.83
C GLY A 93 -9.93 2.45 9.04
N ILE A 94 -10.66 1.34 8.95
CA ILE A 94 -11.49 0.82 10.02
C ILE A 94 -11.15 -0.65 10.22
N ALA A 95 -11.33 -1.12 11.45
CA ALA A 95 -11.15 -2.52 11.76
C ALA A 95 -12.23 -3.00 12.74
N ALA A 96 -12.52 -4.29 12.69
CA ALA A 96 -13.34 -4.99 13.67
C ALA A 96 -12.55 -6.18 14.18
N GLY A 97 -12.55 -6.41 15.49
CA GLY A 97 -11.76 -7.46 16.10
C GLY A 97 -12.37 -8.03 17.36
N TYR A 98 -11.69 -9.05 17.85
CA TYR A 98 -12.03 -9.77 19.07
C TYR A 98 -10.77 -9.96 19.89
N THR A 99 -10.88 -9.70 21.19
CA THR A 99 -9.81 -9.87 22.18
C THR A 99 -10.12 -11.09 23.04
N MET A 100 -9.11 -11.90 23.34
CA MET A 100 -9.20 -13.04 24.25
C MET A 100 -7.82 -13.30 24.86
N GLU A 101 -7.72 -13.22 26.19
CA GLU A 101 -6.49 -13.55 26.94
C GLU A 101 -5.22 -12.82 26.41
N GLY A 102 -5.36 -11.53 26.08
CA GLY A 102 -4.26 -10.70 25.55
C GLY A 102 -3.93 -10.94 24.07
N ILE A 103 -4.58 -11.90 23.41
CA ILE A 103 -4.50 -12.08 21.95
C ILE A 103 -5.65 -11.33 21.30
N ARG A 104 -5.38 -10.61 20.20
CA ARG A 104 -6.42 -9.94 19.40
C ARG A 104 -6.40 -10.44 17.97
N ALA A 105 -7.55 -10.87 17.47
CA ALA A 105 -7.77 -11.12 16.05
C ALA A 105 -8.56 -9.97 15.44
N GLU A 106 -8.16 -9.48 14.27
CA GLU A 106 -8.75 -8.28 13.66
C GLU A 106 -8.88 -8.42 12.15
N PHE A 107 -10.01 -7.97 11.61
CA PHE A 107 -10.18 -7.70 10.20
C PHE A 107 -10.12 -6.19 9.97
N GLU A 108 -9.25 -5.75 9.07
CA GLU A 108 -8.95 -4.34 8.81
C GLU A 108 -9.10 -4.02 7.33
N VAL A 109 -9.77 -2.90 7.01
CA VAL A 109 -9.82 -2.34 5.66
C VAL A 109 -9.36 -0.89 5.70
N PHE A 110 -8.40 -0.55 4.84
CA PHE A 110 -7.87 0.81 4.77
C PHE A 110 -7.52 1.24 3.35
N TYR A 111 -7.54 2.56 3.16
CA TYR A 111 -7.01 3.21 1.97
C TYR A 111 -5.56 3.63 2.21
N SER A 112 -4.72 3.45 1.20
CA SER A 112 -3.31 3.87 1.21
C SER A 112 -2.99 4.59 -0.09
N GLY A 113 -2.38 5.76 -0.01
CA GLY A 113 -2.01 6.57 -1.17
C GLY A 113 -0.60 7.11 -1.05
N LEU A 114 0.20 6.92 -2.09
CA LEU A 114 1.53 7.50 -2.26
C LEU A 114 1.53 8.30 -3.57
N GLY A 115 1.81 9.60 -3.52
CA GLY A 115 1.99 10.43 -4.71
C GLY A 115 3.46 10.46 -5.15
N VAL A 116 3.73 10.99 -6.35
CA VAL A 116 5.09 11.27 -6.82
C VAL A 116 5.52 12.67 -6.39
N ASP A 117 6.70 12.77 -5.78
CA ASP A 117 7.34 14.02 -5.39
C ASP A 117 8.06 14.67 -6.57
N GLY A 118 7.50 15.78 -7.04
CA GLY A 118 8.08 16.59 -8.10
C GLY A 118 8.77 17.86 -7.64
N SER A 119 8.90 18.10 -6.33
CA SER A 119 9.38 19.39 -5.79
C SER A 119 10.79 19.78 -6.28
N GLU A 120 11.63 18.80 -6.61
CA GLU A 120 13.01 19.00 -7.07
C GLU A 120 13.12 19.26 -8.58
N TYR A 121 12.03 19.10 -9.35
CA TYR A 121 12.08 19.16 -10.81
C TYR A 121 11.96 20.60 -11.32
N LYS A 122 12.89 20.98 -12.19
CA LYS A 122 12.91 22.27 -12.86
C LYS A 122 13.05 22.12 -14.37
N GLN A 123 12.79 23.19 -15.12
CA GLN A 123 13.11 23.32 -16.54
C GLN A 123 13.29 24.80 -16.89
N GLY A 124 14.44 25.18 -17.45
CA GLY A 124 14.72 26.58 -17.74
C GLY A 124 14.75 27.50 -16.51
N GLY A 125 14.97 26.95 -15.31
CA GLY A 125 14.93 27.67 -14.03
C GLY A 125 13.57 27.63 -13.31
N ASP A 126 12.49 27.32 -14.02
CA ASP A 126 11.15 27.26 -13.44
C ASP A 126 10.85 25.90 -12.81
N ALA A 127 10.05 25.87 -11.74
CA ALA A 127 9.54 24.63 -11.16
C ALA A 127 8.63 23.89 -12.14
N LYS A 128 8.90 22.60 -12.37
CA LYS A 128 8.14 21.70 -13.24
C LYS A 128 7.85 20.37 -12.53
N PRO A 129 7.03 20.37 -11.47
CA PRO A 129 6.79 19.16 -10.67
C PRO A 129 6.16 18.01 -11.45
N ASP A 130 5.39 18.29 -12.51
CA ASP A 130 4.78 17.24 -13.34
C ASP A 130 5.80 16.46 -14.18
N ASN A 131 7.02 16.99 -14.38
CA ASN A 131 8.10 16.24 -15.03
C ASN A 131 8.50 14.99 -14.23
N ALA A 132 8.26 14.98 -12.91
CA ALA A 132 8.50 13.82 -12.06
C ALA A 132 7.56 12.65 -12.35
N LYS A 133 6.37 12.91 -12.91
CA LYS A 133 5.36 11.89 -13.21
C LYS A 133 5.57 11.26 -14.58
N ALA A 134 6.25 11.95 -15.49
CA ALA A 134 6.44 11.50 -16.86
C ALA A 134 7.61 10.52 -16.98
N PHE A 135 7.38 9.40 -17.64
CA PHE A 135 8.43 8.45 -18.03
C PHE A 135 8.17 7.91 -19.43
N GLY A 136 9.17 7.31 -20.07
CA GLY A 136 9.03 6.74 -21.41
C GLY A 136 10.10 5.71 -21.74
N LYS A 137 9.97 5.11 -22.93
CA LYS A 137 10.98 4.20 -23.50
C LYS A 137 11.94 4.98 -24.41
N ALA A 138 13.23 4.68 -24.31
CA ALA A 138 14.26 5.24 -25.18
C ALA A 138 14.11 4.71 -26.62
N ASP A 139 14.21 5.59 -27.61
CA ASP A 139 14.42 5.23 -29.02
C ASP A 139 15.50 6.15 -29.59
N SER A 140 16.63 5.58 -30.00
CA SER A 140 17.84 6.29 -30.45
C SER A 140 17.72 6.95 -31.82
N THR A 141 16.57 6.89 -32.49
CA THR A 141 16.42 7.30 -33.90
C THR A 141 15.83 8.70 -34.10
N LEU A 142 15.51 9.43 -33.03
CA LEU A 142 14.92 10.78 -33.10
C LEU A 142 15.69 11.74 -32.20
N VAL A 143 16.28 12.78 -32.82
CA VAL A 143 16.93 13.88 -32.11
C VAL A 143 15.85 14.85 -31.64
N GLY A 144 15.65 14.93 -30.32
CA GLY A 144 14.72 15.88 -29.66
C GLY A 144 13.56 15.18 -28.96
N ASP A 145 13.53 15.31 -27.62
CA ASP A 145 12.53 14.79 -26.67
C ASP A 145 12.49 13.25 -26.47
N VAL A 146 13.39 12.73 -25.63
CA VAL A 146 13.27 11.70 -24.56
C VAL A 146 11.98 10.93 -24.29
N VAL A 147 10.82 11.48 -24.63
CA VAL A 147 9.48 10.93 -24.36
C VAL A 147 8.74 10.60 -25.67
N ALA A 148 9.44 10.68 -26.80
CA ALA A 148 9.00 10.59 -28.19
C ALA A 148 7.94 9.50 -28.50
N ASN A 149 8.26 8.26 -28.13
CA ASN A 149 7.65 7.11 -28.80
C ASN A 149 6.75 6.26 -27.90
N ALA A 150 6.66 6.54 -26.60
CA ALA A 150 5.66 6.00 -25.66
C ALA A 150 5.84 6.65 -24.27
N LYS A 151 4.90 7.49 -23.85
CA LYS A 151 4.86 8.20 -22.57
C LYS A 151 3.93 7.53 -21.57
N GLY A 152 4.45 7.17 -20.41
CA GLY A 152 3.65 6.79 -19.26
C GLY A 152 3.55 7.92 -18.25
N THR A 153 2.49 7.90 -17.45
CA THR A 153 2.28 8.82 -16.32
C THR A 153 2.25 8.02 -15.03
N ASN A 154 3.10 8.39 -14.08
CA ASN A 154 3.15 7.86 -12.73
C ASN A 154 2.48 8.83 -11.77
N ASP A 155 1.21 8.59 -11.47
CA ASP A 155 0.47 9.32 -10.43
C ASP A 155 0.75 8.80 -9.00
N GLY A 156 1.65 7.82 -8.89
CA GLY A 156 1.93 7.10 -7.66
C GLY A 156 1.02 5.89 -7.44
N PHE A 157 0.97 5.41 -6.20
CA PHE A 157 0.23 4.22 -5.79
C PHE A 157 -1.06 4.61 -5.09
N LYS A 158 -2.18 4.01 -5.50
CA LYS A 158 -3.45 4.10 -4.78
C LYS A 158 -3.94 2.68 -4.51
N SER A 159 -4.15 2.36 -3.24
CA SER A 159 -4.45 1.00 -2.81
C SER A 159 -5.63 0.98 -1.87
N ILE A 160 -6.55 0.03 -2.11
CA ILE A 160 -7.52 -0.41 -1.12
C ILE A 160 -7.04 -1.77 -0.62
N VAL A 161 -6.88 -1.88 0.69
CA VAL A 161 -6.27 -3.04 1.33
C VAL A 161 -7.26 -3.66 2.30
N ALA A 162 -7.34 -4.99 2.29
CA ALA A 162 -8.04 -5.79 3.28
C ALA A 162 -7.04 -6.74 3.95
N MET A 163 -7.03 -6.75 5.28
CA MET A 163 -6.07 -7.48 6.11
C MET A 163 -6.78 -8.30 7.18
N VAL A 164 -6.16 -9.42 7.54
CA VAL A 164 -6.41 -10.12 8.79
C VAL A 164 -5.15 -9.98 9.64
N ASN A 165 -5.30 -9.49 10.86
CA ASN A 165 -4.21 -9.24 11.79
C ASN A 165 -4.38 -10.09 13.05
N ALA A 166 -3.25 -10.48 13.61
CA ALA A 166 -3.14 -11.00 14.97
C ALA A 166 -2.25 -10.07 15.78
N TYR A 167 -2.66 -9.74 17.00
CA TYR A 167 -1.89 -8.95 17.95
C TYR A 167 -1.70 -9.72 19.25
N TYR A 168 -0.62 -9.41 19.93
CA TYR A 168 -0.35 -9.81 21.29
C TYR A 168 -0.15 -8.53 22.12
N ASP A 169 -1.00 -8.38 23.12
CA ASP A 169 -0.93 -7.31 24.11
C ASP A 169 -0.01 -7.78 25.23
N VAL A 170 1.07 -7.04 25.44
CA VAL A 170 2.12 -7.41 26.38
C VAL A 170 1.69 -6.96 27.77
N ASP A 171 1.46 -7.92 28.66
CA ASP A 171 1.29 -7.64 30.08
C ASP A 171 2.66 -7.34 30.70
N LEU A 172 2.81 -6.11 31.21
CA LEU A 172 4.04 -5.68 31.89
C LEU A 172 4.06 -6.06 33.37
N GLY A 173 2.99 -6.67 33.91
CA GLY A 173 2.89 -7.03 35.32
C GLY A 173 2.96 -5.82 36.26
N MET A 174 2.66 -4.62 35.74
CA MET A 174 2.67 -3.38 36.49
C MET A 174 1.25 -3.01 36.88
N GLU A 175 0.88 -3.28 38.13
CA GLU A 175 -0.42 -2.88 38.68
C GLU A 175 -0.62 -1.36 38.53
N ASN A 176 -1.80 -0.95 38.05
CA ASN A 176 -2.29 0.43 37.94
C ASN A 176 -1.72 1.31 36.80
N ILE A 177 -1.06 0.76 35.77
CA ILE A 177 -0.70 1.54 34.58
C ILE A 177 -1.74 1.33 33.47
N PRO A 178 -2.46 2.38 33.02
CA PRO A 178 -3.45 2.27 31.95
C PRO A 178 -2.81 2.17 30.55
N VAL A 179 -1.58 1.65 30.44
CA VAL A 179 -0.81 1.56 29.19
C VAL A 179 -0.47 0.10 28.91
N THR A 180 -0.86 -0.38 27.74
CA THR A 180 -0.61 -1.74 27.27
C THR A 180 0.21 -1.69 25.98
N PRO A 181 1.49 -2.09 26.01
CA PRO A 181 2.25 -2.30 24.78
C PRO A 181 1.64 -3.42 23.95
N TYR A 182 1.77 -3.34 22.63
CA TYR A 182 1.33 -4.41 21.73
C TYR A 182 2.29 -4.60 20.58
N VAL A 183 2.29 -5.83 20.06
CA VAL A 183 2.91 -6.18 18.79
C VAL A 183 1.89 -6.94 17.95
N GLY A 184 1.96 -6.82 16.64
CA GLY A 184 1.05 -7.52 15.74
C GLY A 184 1.61 -7.70 14.36
N ALA A 185 1.06 -8.68 13.67
CA ALA A 185 1.37 -8.99 12.29
C ALA A 185 0.08 -9.34 11.55
N GLY A 186 0.06 -9.06 10.25
CA GLY A 186 -1.09 -9.33 9.42
C GLY A 186 -0.75 -9.67 8.00
N VAL A 187 -1.67 -10.36 7.35
CA VAL A 187 -1.61 -10.76 5.95
C VAL A 187 -2.93 -10.45 5.28
N GLY A 188 -2.88 -10.17 3.97
CA GLY A 188 -4.06 -9.79 3.25
C GLY A 188 -3.83 -9.57 1.77
N ALA A 189 -4.71 -8.78 1.18
CA ALA A 189 -4.69 -8.46 -0.23
C ALA A 189 -4.89 -6.96 -0.45
N SER A 190 -4.17 -6.45 -1.44
CA SER A 190 -4.21 -5.06 -1.86
C SER A 190 -4.62 -4.99 -3.33
N ARG A 191 -5.66 -4.20 -3.63
CA ARG A 191 -5.95 -3.78 -5.00
C ARG A 191 -5.26 -2.45 -5.24
N THR A 192 -4.14 -2.47 -5.97
CA THR A 192 -3.26 -1.31 -6.18
C THR A 192 -3.35 -0.81 -7.61
N THR A 193 -3.72 0.45 -7.77
CA THR A 193 -3.65 1.19 -9.02
C THR A 193 -2.30 1.88 -9.14
N PHE A 194 -1.62 1.66 -10.26
CA PHE A 194 -0.33 2.24 -10.59
C PHE A 194 -0.19 2.35 -12.12
N ALA A 195 0.29 3.50 -12.61
CA ALA A 195 0.49 3.78 -14.04
C ALA A 195 -0.70 3.34 -14.94
N GLY A 196 -1.90 3.81 -14.58
CA GLY A 196 -3.13 3.63 -15.38
C GLY A 196 -3.88 2.30 -15.19
N ASN A 197 -3.33 1.31 -14.47
CA ASN A 197 -3.99 0.02 -14.29
C ASN A 197 -3.96 -0.48 -12.83
N SER A 198 -4.92 -1.34 -12.47
CA SER A 198 -5.06 -1.93 -11.13
C SER A 198 -4.62 -3.39 -11.11
N ASN A 199 -3.80 -3.76 -10.14
CA ASN A 199 -3.33 -5.13 -9.92
C ASN A 199 -3.64 -5.57 -8.48
N PHE A 200 -4.03 -6.84 -8.33
CA PHE A 200 -4.11 -7.47 -7.01
C PHE A 200 -2.72 -7.92 -6.57
N LYS A 201 -2.36 -7.61 -5.32
CA LYS A 201 -1.10 -8.01 -4.70
C LYS A 201 -1.36 -8.60 -3.33
N LEU A 202 -0.55 -9.58 -2.95
CA LEU A 202 -0.52 -10.06 -1.58
C LEU A 202 0.11 -8.98 -0.70
N ALA A 203 -0.52 -8.70 0.43
CA ALA A 203 -0.11 -7.67 1.37
C ALA A 203 0.24 -8.31 2.72
N TYR A 204 1.16 -7.67 3.43
CA TYR A 204 1.58 -8.07 4.76
C TYR A 204 1.93 -6.82 5.56
N GLN A 205 1.77 -6.89 6.87
CA GLN A 205 2.11 -5.77 7.75
C GLN A 205 2.61 -6.24 9.10
N ALA A 206 3.39 -5.39 9.74
CA ALA A 206 3.83 -5.53 11.11
C ALA A 206 3.56 -4.23 11.85
N LYS A 207 3.09 -4.34 13.10
CA LYS A 207 2.67 -3.21 13.94
C LYS A 207 3.25 -3.40 15.33
N ALA A 208 3.68 -2.32 15.96
CA ALA A 208 4.11 -2.32 17.36
C ALA A 208 3.85 -0.95 17.97
N GLY A 209 3.29 -0.90 19.17
CA GLY A 209 2.91 0.36 19.77
C GLY A 209 2.43 0.22 21.20
N ILE A 210 1.73 1.25 21.65
CA ILE A 210 1.12 1.31 22.97
C ILE A 210 -0.34 1.70 22.85
N SER A 211 -1.19 1.10 23.69
CA SER A 211 -2.59 1.48 23.87
C SER A 211 -2.76 2.08 25.26
N TYR A 212 -3.49 3.18 25.38
CA TYR A 212 -3.85 3.84 26.62
C TYR A 212 -5.36 3.71 26.86
N ALA A 213 -5.75 3.14 28.00
CA ALA A 213 -7.15 3.03 28.41
C ALA A 213 -7.64 4.38 28.94
N VAL A 214 -8.52 5.04 28.17
CA VAL A 214 -9.18 6.28 28.60
C VAL A 214 -10.36 5.95 29.52
N THR A 215 -11.13 4.93 29.14
CA THR A 215 -12.14 4.25 29.96
C THR A 215 -11.99 2.74 29.73
N PRO A 216 -12.66 1.86 30.50
CA PRO A 216 -12.65 0.42 30.23
C PRO A 216 -13.07 0.07 28.79
N GLU A 217 -13.94 0.87 28.19
CA GLU A 217 -14.49 0.66 26.85
C GLU A 217 -13.67 1.37 25.75
N ILE A 218 -13.02 2.51 26.07
CA ILE A 218 -12.35 3.37 25.10
C ILE A 218 -10.83 3.32 25.30
N LYS A 219 -10.12 2.83 24.28
CA LYS A 219 -8.65 2.87 24.22
C LYS A 219 -8.19 3.75 23.08
N VAL A 220 -7.18 4.59 23.33
CA VAL A 220 -6.43 5.30 22.27
C VAL A 220 -5.11 4.60 22.06
N TYR A 221 -4.59 4.54 20.85
CA TYR A 221 -3.31 3.88 20.61
C TYR A 221 -2.47 4.65 19.61
N GLY A 222 -1.17 4.42 19.72
CA GLY A 222 -0.15 4.99 18.84
C GLY A 222 0.99 4.01 18.69
N GLY A 223 1.48 3.85 17.47
CA GLY A 223 2.49 2.85 17.18
C GLY A 223 3.23 3.08 15.89
N TYR A 224 4.25 2.26 15.71
CA TYR A 224 4.93 2.08 14.45
C TYR A 224 4.23 1.02 13.61
N ARG A 225 4.22 1.25 12.30
CA ARG A 225 3.65 0.34 11.31
C ARG A 225 4.59 0.18 10.13
N TYR A 226 4.81 -1.06 9.73
CA TYR A 226 5.37 -1.39 8.42
C TYR A 226 4.29 -2.07 7.58
N PHE A 227 4.11 -1.61 6.34
CA PHE A 227 3.20 -2.20 5.36
C PHE A 227 3.95 -2.56 4.09
N GLY A 228 3.78 -3.79 3.63
CA GLY A 228 4.44 -4.31 2.45
C GLY A 228 3.47 -4.99 1.49
N MET A 229 3.82 -4.97 0.21
CA MET A 229 3.16 -5.73 -0.85
C MET A 229 4.18 -6.61 -1.55
N TYR A 230 3.79 -7.86 -1.80
CA TYR A 230 4.58 -8.81 -2.56
C TYR A 230 4.36 -8.65 -4.07
N GLY A 231 5.44 -8.78 -4.83
CA GLY A 231 5.44 -8.64 -6.28
C GLY A 231 5.67 -7.19 -6.72
N ALA A 232 6.82 -6.95 -7.35
CA ALA A 232 7.23 -5.67 -7.91
C ALA A 232 6.63 -5.36 -9.30
N GLU A 233 5.94 -6.34 -9.90
CA GLU A 233 5.44 -6.23 -11.28
C GLU A 233 4.02 -5.66 -11.34
N PHE A 234 3.78 -4.80 -12.32
CA PHE A 234 2.49 -4.22 -12.63
C PHE A 234 2.21 -4.48 -14.10
N LYS A 235 1.26 -5.39 -14.37
CA LYS A 235 0.93 -5.81 -15.73
C LYS A 235 -0.04 -4.82 -16.36
N ASP A 236 0.02 -4.74 -17.69
CA ASP A 236 -0.84 -3.91 -18.51
C ASP A 236 -0.87 -2.43 -18.10
N SER A 237 0.26 -1.91 -17.62
CA SER A 237 0.46 -0.48 -17.40
C SER A 237 0.42 0.25 -18.73
N VAL A 238 -0.22 1.43 -18.74
CA VAL A 238 -0.55 2.15 -19.96
C VAL A 238 0.52 3.17 -20.29
N LEU A 239 1.10 3.07 -21.49
CA LEU A 239 1.87 4.14 -22.11
C LEU A 239 1.12 4.63 -23.34
N GLN A 240 1.15 5.93 -23.57
CA GLN A 240 0.56 6.58 -24.73
C GLN A 240 1.66 6.89 -25.74
N TYR A 241 1.49 6.48 -27.00
CA TYR A 241 2.42 6.83 -28.06
C TYR A 241 1.74 7.56 -29.20
N LYS A 242 2.51 8.38 -29.92
CA LYS A 242 2.05 9.02 -31.15
C LYS A 242 2.27 8.07 -32.32
N LYS A 243 1.21 7.78 -33.08
CA LYS A 243 1.31 6.98 -34.30
C LYS A 243 1.92 7.81 -35.43
N GLY A 244 2.99 7.33 -36.04
CA GLY A 244 3.62 7.98 -37.20
C GLY A 244 2.80 7.77 -38.49
N GLY A 245 1.88 8.69 -38.80
CA GLY A 245 1.15 8.74 -40.06
C GLY A 245 1.57 9.93 -40.95
N SER A 246 1.42 9.78 -42.28
CA SER A 246 1.52 10.89 -43.24
C SER A 246 0.15 11.56 -43.41
N GLY A 247 0.06 12.87 -43.10
CA GLY A 247 -1.18 13.66 -43.22
C GLY A 247 -1.77 14.09 -41.87
N ALA A 248 -3.06 14.46 -41.84
CA ALA A 248 -3.77 15.00 -40.66
C ALA A 248 -3.95 14.02 -39.48
N ASP A 249 -3.30 12.85 -39.52
CA ASP A 249 -3.38 11.75 -38.54
C ASP A 249 -2.21 11.79 -37.53
N LYS A 250 -1.57 12.97 -37.36
CA LYS A 250 -0.35 13.16 -36.56
C LYS A 250 -0.55 13.28 -35.05
N ASP A 251 -1.80 13.30 -34.58
CA ASP A 251 -2.11 13.51 -33.16
C ASP A 251 -2.96 12.40 -32.52
N THR A 252 -3.17 11.28 -33.22
CA THR A 252 -3.84 10.13 -32.61
C THR A 252 -2.90 9.45 -31.61
N LEU A 253 -3.21 9.59 -30.33
CA LEU A 253 -2.55 8.88 -29.23
C LEU A 253 -3.14 7.47 -29.13
N GLU A 254 -2.27 6.46 -29.21
CA GLU A 254 -2.64 5.07 -28.98
C GLU A 254 -2.04 4.56 -27.67
N ASP A 255 -2.78 3.69 -26.98
CA ASP A 255 -2.33 3.05 -25.76
C ASP A 255 -1.55 1.77 -26.08
N VAL A 256 -0.37 1.64 -25.49
CA VAL A 256 0.39 0.39 -25.44
C VAL A 256 0.44 -0.11 -24.00
N LYS A 257 0.10 -1.39 -23.83
CA LYS A 257 0.17 -2.08 -22.54
C LYS A 257 1.55 -2.69 -22.36
N ILE A 258 2.17 -2.42 -21.20
CA ILE A 258 3.47 -2.98 -20.85
C ILE A 258 3.43 -3.52 -19.42
N THR A 259 4.39 -4.39 -19.09
CA THR A 259 4.63 -4.78 -17.70
C THR A 259 5.72 -3.89 -17.13
N LEU A 260 5.39 -3.14 -16.08
CA LEU A 260 6.33 -2.36 -15.29
C LEU A 260 6.88 -3.21 -14.14
N GLN A 261 8.13 -2.99 -13.79
CA GLN A 261 8.79 -3.56 -12.63
C GLN A 261 9.34 -2.41 -11.78
N GLN A 262 8.70 -2.15 -10.64
CA GLN A 262 9.18 -1.16 -9.67
C GLN A 262 10.24 -1.82 -8.78
N GLU A 263 11.48 -1.34 -8.82
CA GLU A 263 12.48 -1.82 -7.89
C GLU A 263 12.15 -1.40 -6.45
N GLY A 264 12.47 -2.30 -5.51
CA GLY A 264 12.29 -2.13 -4.08
C GLY A 264 13.39 -2.85 -3.32
N LEU A 265 13.37 -2.79 -1.99
CA LEU A 265 14.36 -3.46 -1.15
C LEU A 265 14.05 -4.97 -1.09
N TYR A 266 14.98 -5.83 -1.52
CA TYR A 266 14.79 -7.29 -1.61
C TYR A 266 13.54 -7.72 -2.41
N GLY A 267 13.14 -6.93 -3.42
CA GLY A 267 11.97 -7.23 -4.25
C GLY A 267 10.61 -6.95 -3.59
N THR A 268 10.62 -6.30 -2.42
CA THR A 268 9.39 -5.90 -1.73
C THR A 268 9.11 -4.41 -1.93
N LEU A 269 7.82 -4.08 -1.99
CA LEU A 269 7.33 -2.72 -2.00
C LEU A 269 6.82 -2.42 -0.59
N GLY A 270 7.45 -1.49 0.12
CA GLY A 270 7.20 -1.31 1.56
C GLY A 270 7.24 0.14 2.02
N VAL A 271 6.36 0.44 2.97
CA VAL A 271 6.29 1.74 3.64
C VAL A 271 6.41 1.56 5.15
N HIS A 272 7.15 2.46 5.75
CA HIS A 272 7.28 2.63 7.18
C HIS A 272 6.51 3.89 7.58
N GLY A 273 5.70 3.75 8.62
CA GLY A 273 4.79 4.78 9.06
C GLY A 273 4.48 4.67 10.54
N ILE A 274 3.60 5.56 10.98
CA ILE A 274 2.96 5.54 12.27
C ILE A 274 1.49 5.14 12.10
N GLU A 275 0.93 4.51 13.12
CA GLU A 275 -0.50 4.37 13.28
C GLU A 275 -0.96 5.11 14.53
N ALA A 276 -2.14 5.70 14.46
CA ALA A 276 -2.81 6.28 15.61
C ALA A 276 -4.33 6.12 15.45
N GLY A 277 -5.04 5.90 16.54
CA GLY A 277 -6.48 5.77 16.47
C GLY A 277 -7.16 5.51 17.80
N VAL A 278 -8.46 5.19 17.68
CA VAL A 278 -9.34 4.91 18.82
C VAL A 278 -9.97 3.53 18.62
N MET A 279 -10.10 2.80 19.72
CA MET A 279 -10.70 1.49 19.81
C MET A 279 -11.85 1.54 20.83
N PHE A 280 -13.00 0.99 20.44
CA PHE A 280 -14.20 0.91 21.27
C PHE A 280 -14.54 -0.55 21.50
N HIS A 281 -14.53 -0.99 22.77
CA HIS A 281 -14.90 -2.34 23.19
C HIS A 281 -16.38 -2.40 23.58
N PHE A 282 -16.99 -3.57 23.38
CA PHE A 282 -18.38 -3.88 23.74
C PHE A 282 -18.58 -5.40 23.88
#